data_AF-A0A1J6IGC9-F1
#
_entry.id   AF-A0A1J6IGC9-F1
#
_cell.length_a   1.000
_cell.length_b   1.000
_cell.length_c   1.000
_cell.angle_alpha   90.00
_cell.angle_beta   90.00
_cell.angle_gamma   90.00
#
_symmetry.space_group_name_H-M   'P 1'
#
loop_
_entity.id
_entity.type
_entity.pdbx_description
1 polymer ?
#
loop_
_entity_poly.entity_id
_entity_poly.type
_entity_poly.pdbx_seq_one_letter_code
_entity_poly.pdbx_strand_id
1 'polypeptide(L)'
;MALFSLHGLFYVIGWAMRGCLVEELIEWKNIGIAHLPGVISLAAGLLIWVTSLPGVSRKNFELFLYTHQLYVVFVVFLALHVGDFIFMMAGAGIFLFMLDRFLRFFQSRKTVAILSATCFPCGTIELVLSKPASKI
;
A
#
# COMPACT_ATOMS: atom_id res chain seq x y z
N MET A 1 -0.79 10.16 1.33
CA MET A 1 0.66 10.42 1.33
C MET A 1 1.01 11.89 1.50
N ALA A 2 0.31 12.84 0.87
CA ALA A 2 0.58 14.28 1.04
C ALA A 2 0.74 14.76 2.50
N LEU A 3 -0.16 14.36 3.41
CA LEU A 3 -0.06 14.71 4.84
C LEU A 3 1.20 14.12 5.51
N PHE A 4 1.52 12.85 5.24
CA PHE A 4 2.73 12.20 5.78
C PHE A 4 4.01 12.84 5.22
N SER A 5 4.01 13.21 3.93
CA SER A 5 5.13 13.94 3.32
C SER A 5 5.31 15.33 3.92
N LEU A 6 4.22 16.06 4.15
CA LEU A 6 4.27 17.38 4.79
C LEU A 6 4.76 17.28 6.24
N HIS A 7 4.25 16.29 6.98
CA HIS A 7 4.71 15.97 8.34
C HIS A 7 6.22 15.72 8.35
N GLY A 8 6.71 14.76 7.55
CA GLY A 8 8.15 14.46 7.47
C GLY A 8 8.99 15.66 7.04
N LEU A 9 8.49 16.46 6.10
CA LEU A 9 9.18 17.66 5.62
C LEU A 9 9.39 18.70 6.73
N PHE A 10 8.38 18.97 7.56
CA PHE A 10 8.52 19.93 8.66
C PHE A 10 9.55 19.47 9.72
N TYR A 11 9.59 18.17 10.03
CA TYR A 11 10.62 17.63 10.93
C TYR A 11 12.02 17.74 10.32
N VAL A 12 12.19 17.36 9.05
CA VAL A 12 13.49 17.46 8.34
C VAL A 12 13.99 18.90 8.30
N ILE A 13 13.13 19.88 8.03
CA ILE A 13 13.50 21.30 8.05
C ILE A 13 13.94 21.70 9.46
N GLY A 14 13.18 21.33 10.49
CA GLY A 14 13.51 21.63 11.88
C GLY A 14 14.85 21.05 12.33
N TRP A 15 15.16 19.81 11.96
CA TRP A 15 16.44 19.17 12.28
C TRP A 15 17.61 19.74 11.49
N ALA A 16 17.39 20.09 10.22
CA ALA A 16 18.39 20.77 9.40
C ALA A 16 18.79 22.13 10.00
N MET A 17 17.81 22.91 10.47
CA MET A 17 18.06 24.19 11.13
C MET A 17 18.84 24.04 12.45
N ARG A 18 18.72 22.90 13.14
CA ARG A 18 19.44 22.60 14.39
C ARG A 18 20.82 21.97 14.17
N GLY A 19 21.15 21.58 12.94
CA GLY A 19 22.41 20.91 12.62
C GLY A 19 22.50 19.43 13.01
N CYS A 20 21.39 18.82 13.46
CA CYS A 20 21.34 17.42 13.94
C CYS A 20 20.59 16.46 12.99
N LEU A 21 20.47 16.82 11.70
CA LEU A 21 19.63 16.10 10.73
C LEU A 21 19.89 14.59 10.66
N VAL A 22 21.15 14.19 10.49
CA VAL A 22 21.52 12.78 10.28
C VAL A 22 21.28 11.94 11.54
N GLU A 23 21.58 12.51 12.70
CA GLU A 23 21.38 11.87 14.00
C GLU A 23 19.90 11.57 14.23
N GLU A 24 19.04 12.56 14.01
CA GLU A 24 17.59 12.43 14.18
C GLU A 24 16.97 11.46 13.15
N LEU A 25 17.44 11.45 11.89
CA LEU A 25 16.91 10.57 10.85
C LEU A 25 17.18 9.08 11.11
N ILE A 26 18.33 8.76 11.69
CA ILE A 26 18.76 7.37 11.96
C ILE A 26 18.34 6.93 13.38
N GLU A 27 17.81 7.85 14.18
CA GLU A 27 17.42 7.54 15.56
C GLU A 27 16.36 6.43 15.63
N TRP A 28 16.67 5.41 16.41
CA TRP A 28 15.76 4.32 16.75
C TRP A 28 15.61 4.25 18.27
N LYS A 29 14.56 4.88 18.79
CA LYS A 29 14.17 4.80 20.20
C LYS A 29 13.42 3.48 20.49
N ASN A 30 13.67 2.89 21.65
CA ASN A 30 12.96 1.69 22.11
C ASN A 30 11.56 1.98 22.66
N ILE A 31 11.32 3.22 23.09
CA ILE A 31 10.05 3.67 23.68
C ILE A 31 9.69 5.01 23.04
N GLY A 32 8.45 5.14 22.58
CA GLY A 32 7.94 6.35 21.94
C GLY A 32 8.08 6.31 20.42
N ILE A 33 8.41 7.47 19.83
CA ILE A 33 8.46 7.65 18.38
C ILE A 33 9.88 7.36 17.89
N ALA A 34 10.02 6.39 16.98
CA ALA A 34 11.29 6.06 16.34
C ALA A 34 11.35 6.66 14.92
N HIS A 35 12.34 7.51 14.64
CA HIS A 35 12.38 8.27 13.39
C HIS A 35 12.81 7.41 12.19
N LEU A 36 13.80 6.53 12.34
CA LEU A 36 14.27 5.67 11.25
C LEU A 36 13.16 4.78 10.66
N PRO A 37 12.33 4.09 11.47
CA PRO A 37 11.13 3.42 10.97
C PRO A 37 10.18 4.35 10.21
N GLY A 38 10.00 5.58 10.68
CA GLY A 38 9.17 6.59 10.01
C GLY A 38 9.70 6.95 8.62
N VAL A 39 11.01 7.11 8.48
CA VAL A 39 11.68 7.37 7.19
C VAL A 39 11.48 6.19 6.22
N ILE A 40 11.66 4.96 6.69
CA ILE A 40 11.46 3.75 5.87
C ILE A 40 10.00 3.64 5.43
N SER A 41 9.06 3.85 6.35
CA SER A 41 7.63 3.85 6.04
C SER A 41 7.28 4.94 5.01
N LEU A 42 7.77 6.18 5.19
CA LEU A 42 7.52 7.28 4.26
C LEU A 42 8.08 6.99 2.86
N ALA A 43 9.29 6.43 2.76
CA ALA A 43 9.88 6.04 1.49
C ALA A 43 9.05 4.97 0.77
N ALA A 44 8.62 3.92 1.48
CA ALA A 44 7.72 2.91 0.92
C ALA A 44 6.38 3.52 0.46
N GLY A 45 5.79 4.39 1.29
CA GLY A 45 4.54 5.09 0.98
C GLY A 45 4.64 5.98 -0.26
N LEU A 46 5.76 6.67 -0.45
CA LEU A 46 6.03 7.49 -1.64
C LEU A 46 6.16 6.62 -2.90
N LEU A 47 6.88 5.49 -2.84
CA LEU A 47 6.99 4.57 -3.96
C LEU A 47 5.63 4.01 -4.38
N ILE A 48 4.81 3.57 -3.41
CA ILE A 48 3.43 3.13 -3.66
C ILE A 48 2.64 4.26 -4.33
N TRP A 49 2.71 5.47 -3.79
CA TRP A 49 1.90 6.59 -4.27
C TRP A 49 2.27 7.02 -5.69
N VAL A 50 3.56 7.18 -5.99
CA VAL A 50 4.04 7.57 -7.32
C VAL A 50 3.64 6.54 -8.38
N THR A 51 3.81 5.26 -8.09
CA THR A 51 3.45 4.18 -9.02
C THR A 51 1.94 3.99 -9.18
N SER A 52 1.14 4.50 -8.25
CA SER A 52 -0.32 4.49 -8.32
C SER A 52 -0.92 5.62 -9.14
N LEU A 53 -0.10 6.61 -9.55
CA LEU A 53 -0.58 7.70 -10.40
C LEU A 53 -1.09 7.15 -11.73
N PRO A 54 -2.22 7.66 -12.27
CA PRO A 54 -2.82 7.14 -13.50
C PRO A 54 -1.88 7.11 -14.69
N GLY A 55 -0.89 8.02 -14.74
CA GLY A 55 0.12 8.02 -15.81
C GLY A 55 1.08 6.84 -15.76
N VAL A 56 1.38 6.29 -14.58
CA VAL A 56 2.30 5.16 -14.40
C VAL A 56 1.52 3.84 -14.43
N SER A 57 0.44 3.72 -13.66
CA SER A 57 -0.33 2.48 -13.52
C SER A 57 -1.00 2.03 -14.82
N ARG A 58 -1.40 2.98 -15.68
CA ARG A 58 -1.95 2.66 -17.01
C ARG A 58 -0.89 2.24 -18.02
N LYS A 59 0.37 2.66 -17.84
CA LYS A 59 1.49 2.32 -18.73
C LYS A 59 2.18 1.01 -18.33
N ASN A 60 2.30 0.77 -17.03
CA ASN A 60 2.90 -0.44 -16.49
C ASN A 60 2.14 -0.90 -15.25
N PHE A 61 1.16 -1.78 -15.47
CA PHE A 61 0.32 -2.32 -14.41
C PHE A 61 1.09 -3.26 -13.48
N GLU A 62 2.07 -4.01 -14.00
CA GLU A 62 2.88 -4.93 -13.18
C GLU A 62 3.74 -4.17 -12.18
N LEU A 63 4.41 -3.09 -12.63
CA LEU A 63 5.16 -2.21 -11.75
C LEU A 63 4.26 -1.69 -10.63
N PHE A 64 3.09 -1.14 -10.98
CA PHE A 64 2.10 -0.69 -10.01
C PHE A 64 1.75 -1.81 -9.02
N LEU A 65 1.42 -3.01 -9.50
CA LEU A 65 0.98 -4.11 -8.67
C LEU A 65 2.05 -4.57 -7.68
N TYR A 66 3.30 -4.70 -8.15
CA TYR A 66 4.42 -5.14 -7.32
C TYR A 66 4.83 -4.08 -6.30
N THR A 67 4.93 -2.80 -6.70
CA THR A 67 5.24 -1.73 -5.75
C THR A 67 4.11 -1.51 -4.76
N HIS A 68 2.85 -1.75 -5.15
CA HIS A 68 1.74 -1.66 -4.20
C HIS A 68 1.91 -2.63 -3.03
N GLN A 69 2.52 -3.82 -3.23
CA GLN A 69 2.74 -4.80 -2.15
C GLN A 69 3.64 -4.26 -1.02
N LEU A 70 4.38 -3.18 -1.27
CA LEU A 70 5.12 -2.47 -0.22
C LEU A 70 4.20 -1.89 0.86
N TYR A 71 2.87 -1.91 0.72
CA TYR A 71 1.95 -1.53 1.80
C TYR A 71 2.20 -2.35 3.08
N VAL A 72 2.70 -3.59 2.98
CA VAL A 72 3.09 -4.39 4.16
C VAL A 72 4.24 -3.71 4.90
N VAL A 73 5.28 -3.32 4.16
CA VAL A 73 6.44 -2.60 4.69
C VAL A 73 5.98 -1.27 5.30
N PHE A 74 5.14 -0.52 4.59
CA PHE A 74 4.56 0.72 5.08
C PHE A 74 3.87 0.55 6.44
N VAL A 75 2.96 -0.43 6.57
CA VAL A 75 2.17 -0.68 7.78
C VAL A 75 3.05 -1.14 8.94
N VAL A 76 4.00 -2.07 8.71
CA VAL A 76 4.90 -2.57 9.77
C VAL A 76 5.79 -1.46 10.30
N PHE A 77 6.45 -0.70 9.42
CA PHE A 77 7.32 0.39 9.85
C PHE A 77 6.54 1.59 10.40
N LEU A 78 5.28 1.80 9.98
CA LEU A 78 4.41 2.77 10.62
C LEU A 78 4.08 2.36 12.06
N ALA A 79 3.81 1.09 12.32
CA ALA A 79 3.59 0.57 13.68
C ALA A 79 4.82 0.81 14.58
N LEU A 80 6.02 0.51 14.05
CA LEU A 80 7.28 0.76 14.75
C LEU A 80 7.58 2.26 14.94
N HIS A 81 7.06 3.12 14.07
CA HIS A 81 7.29 4.57 14.12
C HIS A 81 6.46 5.25 15.20
N VAL A 82 5.15 5.01 15.26
CA VAL A 82 4.21 5.81 16.09
C VAL A 82 3.85 5.17 17.44
N GLY A 83 4.27 3.91 17.66
CA GLY A 83 3.96 3.14 18.86
C GLY A 83 2.48 2.75 18.99
N ASP A 84 2.19 2.01 20.06
CA ASP A 84 0.93 1.26 20.21
C ASP A 84 -0.33 2.14 20.19
N PHE A 85 -0.32 3.27 20.91
CA PHE A 85 -1.51 4.11 21.09
C PHE A 85 -2.00 4.71 19.77
N ILE A 86 -1.09 5.33 19.00
CA ILE A 86 -1.43 5.97 17.72
C ILE A 86 -1.74 4.89 16.67
N PHE A 87 -0.99 3.77 16.67
CA PHE A 87 -1.25 2.68 15.74
C PHE A 87 -2.65 2.07 15.94
N MET A 88 -3.14 1.99 17.19
CA MET A 88 -4.48 1.48 17.50
C MET A 88 -5.61 2.24 16.80
N MET A 89 -5.43 3.53 16.51
CA MET A 89 -6.41 4.33 15.76
C MET A 89 -6.64 3.79 14.34
N ALA A 90 -5.60 3.24 13.70
CA ALA A 90 -5.69 2.60 12.39
C ALA A 90 -5.90 1.07 12.48
N GLY A 91 -5.65 0.48 13.65
CA GLY A 91 -5.65 -0.96 13.88
C GLY A 91 -6.96 -1.65 13.49
N ALA A 92 -8.10 -1.07 13.85
CA ALA A 92 -9.41 -1.63 13.49
C ALA A 92 -9.60 -1.71 11.96
N GLY A 93 -9.20 -0.67 11.22
CA GLY A 93 -9.27 -0.66 9.76
C GLY A 93 -8.33 -1.68 9.12
N ILE A 94 -7.10 -1.78 9.64
CA ILE A 94 -6.11 -2.78 9.17
C ILE A 94 -6.62 -4.20 9.42
N PHE A 95 -7.23 -4.45 10.57
CA PHE A 95 -7.80 -5.77 10.90
C PHE A 95 -8.91 -6.16 9.93
N LEU A 96 -9.88 -5.26 9.67
CA LEU A 96 -10.96 -5.53 8.72
C LEU A 96 -10.43 -5.76 7.31
N PHE A 97 -9.43 -5.00 6.88
CA PHE A 97 -8.76 -5.20 5.59
C PHE A 97 -8.12 -6.59 5.49
N MET A 98 -7.42 -7.04 6.54
CA MET A 98 -6.81 -8.37 6.56
C MET A 98 -7.86 -9.47 6.55
N LEU A 99 -8.96 -9.31 7.28
CA LEU A 99 -10.08 -10.25 7.30
C LEU A 99 -10.75 -10.38 5.92
N ASP A 100 -11.09 -9.26 5.27
CA ASP A 100 -11.67 -9.26 3.91
C ASP A 100 -10.75 -9.99 2.93
N ARG A 101 -9.44 -9.70 2.98
CA ARG A 101 -8.48 -10.38 2.10
C ARG A 101 -8.37 -11.87 2.37
N PHE A 102 -8.40 -12.28 3.64
CA PHE A 102 -8.42 -13.69 4.00
C PHE A 102 -9.66 -14.38 3.42
N LEU A 103 -10.85 -13.79 3.59
CA LEU A 103 -12.08 -14.33 3.03
C LEU A 103 -12.04 -14.43 1.49
N ARG A 104 -11.54 -13.39 0.80
CA ARG A 104 -11.36 -13.41 -0.66
C ARG A 104 -10.42 -14.52 -1.12
N PHE A 105 -9.40 -14.87 -0.33
CA PHE A 105 -8.50 -15.97 -0.67
C PHE A 105 -9.24 -17.33 -0.72
N PHE A 106 -10.20 -17.57 0.18
CA PHE A 106 -11.04 -18.77 0.14
C PHE A 106 -12.07 -18.73 -0.99
N GLN A 107 -12.63 -17.56 -1.30
CA GLN A 107 -13.68 -17.41 -2.31
C GLN A 107 -13.14 -17.38 -3.76
N SER A 108 -11.94 -16.82 -3.98
CA SER A 108 -11.41 -16.45 -5.31
C SER A 108 -10.57 -17.55 -5.98
N ARG A 109 -11.15 -18.75 -6.16
CA ARG A 109 -10.41 -19.91 -6.72
C ARG A 109 -11.08 -20.60 -7.91
N LYS A 110 -12.10 -20.00 -8.51
CA LYS A 110 -12.70 -20.58 -9.72
C LYS A 110 -12.12 -19.93 -10.98
N THR A 111 -11.10 -20.57 -11.54
CA THR A 111 -10.66 -20.29 -12.91
C THR A 111 -11.72 -20.82 -13.88
N VAL A 112 -12.21 -19.97 -14.76
CA VAL A 112 -13.17 -20.33 -15.82
C VAL A 112 -12.53 -20.06 -17.18
N ALA A 113 -12.85 -20.88 -18.18
CA ALA A 113 -12.35 -20.68 -19.52
C ALA A 113 -13.12 -19.54 -20.21
N ILE A 114 -12.43 -18.77 -21.04
CA ILE A 114 -13.05 -17.80 -21.94
C ILE A 114 -13.45 -18.57 -23.20
N LEU A 115 -14.74 -18.58 -23.52
CA LEU A 115 -15.30 -19.25 -24.70
C LEU A 115 -15.25 -18.36 -25.94
N SER A 116 -15.53 -17.06 -25.79
CA SER A 116 -15.39 -16.08 -26.87
C SER A 116 -15.15 -14.67 -26.32
N ALA A 117 -14.56 -13.81 -27.17
CA ALA A 117 -14.36 -12.40 -26.91
C ALA A 117 -14.75 -11.60 -28.17
N THR A 118 -15.77 -10.74 -28.06
CA THR A 118 -16.26 -9.90 -29.16
C THR A 118 -15.96 -8.44 -28.85
N CYS A 119 -15.29 -7.73 -29.76
CA CYS A 119 -15.01 -6.30 -29.61
C CYS A 119 -15.98 -5.49 -30.48
N PHE A 120 -16.75 -4.58 -29.87
CA PHE A 120 -17.69 -3.71 -30.56
C PHE A 120 -17.02 -2.39 -30.99
N PRO A 121 -17.49 -1.76 -32.09
CA PRO A 121 -16.93 -0.50 -32.58
C PRO A 121 -16.97 0.67 -31.59
N CYS A 122 -17.82 0.61 -30.56
CA CYS A 122 -17.90 1.59 -29.49
C CYS A 122 -16.87 1.38 -28.36
N GLY A 123 -15.99 0.38 -28.47
CA GLY A 123 -14.96 0.05 -27.47
C GLY A 123 -15.42 -0.89 -26.34
N THR A 124 -16.65 -1.42 -26.42
CA THR A 124 -17.15 -2.45 -25.49
C THR A 124 -16.62 -3.83 -25.88
N ILE A 125 -16.25 -4.64 -24.88
CA ILE A 125 -15.85 -6.03 -25.07
C ILE A 125 -16.86 -6.94 -24.39
N GLU A 126 -17.44 -7.87 -25.16
CA GLU A 126 -18.25 -8.98 -24.63
C GLU A 126 -17.35 -10.20 -24.43
N LEU A 127 -17.37 -10.77 -23.22
CA LEU A 127 -16.65 -11.98 -22.86
C LEU A 127 -17.65 -13.07 -22.48
N VAL A 128 -17.67 -14.17 -23.22
CA VAL A 128 -18.46 -15.36 -22.87
C VAL A 128 -17.58 -16.31 -22.08
N LEU A 129 -17.98 -16.61 -20.84
CA LEU A 129 -17.21 -17.47 -19.92
C LEU A 129 -17.89 -18.83 -19.75
N SER A 130 -17.10 -19.89 -19.56
CA SER A 130 -17.63 -21.21 -19.25
C SER A 130 -18.31 -21.22 -17.88
N LYS A 131 -19.51 -21.79 -17.76
CA LYS A 131 -20.16 -21.99 -16.45
C LYS A 131 -19.28 -22.92 -15.60
N PRO A 132 -18.84 -22.50 -14.41
CA PRO A 132 -18.05 -23.38 -13.54
C PRO A 132 -18.91 -24.58 -13.11
N ALA A 133 -18.31 -25.77 -13.05
CA ALA A 133 -19.01 -26.97 -12.56
C ALA A 133 -19.65 -26.70 -11.18
N SER A 134 -20.94 -27.02 -11.04
CA SER A 134 -21.60 -27.02 -9.74
C SER A 134 -21.01 -28.19 -8.95
N LYS A 135 -20.40 -27.91 -7.79
CA LYS A 135 -20.18 -28.96 -6.81
C LYS A 135 -21.57 -29.32 -6.27
N ILE A 136 -22.04 -30.53 -6.56
CA ILE A 136 -23.18 -31.17 -5.88
C ILE A 136 -22.73 -31.48 -4.46
#